data_AF-A0A162MFL5-F1
#
_entry.id   AF-A0A162MFL5-F1
#
_cell.length_a   1.000
_cell.length_b   1.000
_cell.length_c   1.000
_cell.angle_alpha   90.00
_cell.angle_beta   90.00
_cell.angle_gamma   90.00
#
_symmetry.space_group_name_H-M   'P 1'
#
loop_
_entity.id
_entity.type
_entity.pdbx_description
1 polymer ?
#
loop_
_entity_poly.entity_id
_entity_poly.type
_entity_poly.pdbx_seq_one_letter_code
_entity_poly.pdbx_strand_id
1 'polypeptide(L)'
;MAQVGYAFADVFCMYAYSDKDLEEIARQVAEWMQLATPALRAENRPYLQIVLSGSRWAGKPASHAPDIFHSRLATSARHRSCQFFAGVDFLAVEENHTFKDLLRSLVARAEAVRSCSRQARLLFSVQHFNSLFRRALASMRGSPSLGFDFVSAARQDFPVSRAFSLHLQNFLDQLPTVEDVMDFGSAIAASAILKDHYEVGMHLFRPGDVFSVLYEPLCRTAAREHCLKAAQQFKAAQQLETQFLARTAAHVEALFRRLLAGESALAVHQHTLARFAERWRLVASQDSCFACFNHVASYTACCGHKICTECVQVHGLTEEADPGTFTVKRCPLCGADAGMTVRVRHPNAGDVIICIDGGGVLVMIPLVILALTHAEVGLPIPIQEFFTMAYGSSAGAIATLALWMEGMTPERASAEFEAMAAEVFSPDPELGWLKWAKAVLFGAMYPDAAIEVPLRSVHGRQKLADSTYATRIGTKVGVLAATTEDPHIVLLNNYNGVGGDRIGYSALRGVDSVHTWEA
;
A
#
# COMPACT_ATOMS: atom_id res chain seq x y z
N MET A 1 14.37 14.78 -28.37
CA MET A 1 14.66 15.78 -27.31
C MET A 1 13.57 16.82 -27.15
N ALA A 2 13.01 17.38 -28.22
CA ALA A 2 11.99 18.44 -28.14
C ALA A 2 10.82 18.10 -27.19
N GLN A 3 10.13 16.97 -27.41
CA GLN A 3 8.95 16.55 -26.61
C GLN A 3 9.17 16.53 -25.09
N VAL A 4 10.31 16.03 -24.59
CA VAL A 4 10.58 15.98 -23.13
C VAL A 4 11.12 17.30 -22.60
N GLY A 5 11.81 18.10 -23.42
CA GLY A 5 12.19 19.45 -23.01
C GLY A 5 10.97 20.32 -22.67
N TYR A 6 9.85 20.15 -23.40
CA TYR A 6 8.66 20.99 -23.23
C TYR A 6 8.06 20.98 -21.83
N ALA A 7 7.93 19.80 -21.21
CA ALA A 7 7.26 19.67 -19.92
C ALA A 7 8.15 20.07 -18.73
N PHE A 8 9.41 20.42 -19.00
CA PHE A 8 10.47 20.65 -18.02
C PHE A 8 11.24 21.96 -18.25
N ALA A 9 10.87 22.74 -19.26
CA ALA A 9 11.46 24.04 -19.55
C ALA A 9 10.50 25.15 -19.17
N ASP A 10 11.03 26.22 -18.58
CA ASP A 10 10.24 27.44 -18.33
C ASP A 10 10.19 28.33 -19.58
N VAL A 11 11.33 28.49 -20.26
CA VAL A 11 11.48 29.37 -21.42
C VAL A 11 12.38 28.72 -22.47
N PHE A 12 11.93 28.70 -23.73
CA PHE A 12 12.78 28.47 -24.88
C PHE A 12 13.23 29.81 -25.45
N CYS A 13 14.54 30.00 -25.57
CA CYS A 13 15.12 31.20 -26.16
C CYS A 13 15.74 30.86 -27.52
N MET A 14 15.27 31.49 -28.59
CA MET A 14 15.75 31.28 -29.96
C MET A 14 16.21 32.60 -30.55
N TYR A 15 17.33 32.61 -31.27
CA TYR A 15 17.88 33.81 -31.90
C TYR A 15 17.57 33.83 -33.39
N ALA A 16 17.11 34.97 -33.89
CA ALA A 16 16.91 35.24 -35.31
C ALA A 16 17.75 36.44 -35.74
N TYR A 17 18.56 36.25 -36.78
CA TYR A 17 19.42 37.29 -37.35
C TYR A 17 18.85 37.89 -38.64
N SER A 18 17.84 37.23 -39.21
CA SER A 18 17.19 37.59 -40.46
C SER A 18 15.75 37.06 -40.53
N ASP A 19 14.97 37.55 -41.51
CA ASP A 19 13.62 37.04 -41.77
C ASP A 19 13.63 35.53 -42.02
N LYS A 20 14.64 35.01 -42.74
CA LYS A 20 14.79 33.57 -43.01
C LYS A 20 14.94 32.74 -41.73
N ASP A 21 15.63 33.28 -40.72
CA ASP A 21 15.78 32.59 -39.43
C ASP A 21 14.43 32.52 -38.70
N LEU A 22 13.60 33.55 -38.80
CA LEU A 22 12.23 33.52 -38.26
C LEU A 22 11.36 32.48 -38.96
N GLU A 23 11.46 32.36 -40.29
CA GLU A 23 10.74 31.33 -41.04
C GLU A 23 11.18 29.92 -40.62
N GLU A 24 12.48 29.73 -40.41
CA GLU A 24 13.05 28.46 -39.98
C GLU A 24 12.67 28.11 -38.53
N ILE A 25 12.69 29.07 -37.61
CA ILE A 25 12.19 28.91 -36.25
C ILE A 25 10.70 28.54 -36.27
N ALA A 26 9.88 29.22 -37.09
CA ALA A 26 8.46 28.89 -37.23
C ALA A 26 8.25 27.46 -37.77
N ARG A 27 9.07 27.03 -38.73
CA ARG A 27 9.05 25.68 -39.29
C ARG A 27 9.41 24.63 -38.23
N GLN A 28 10.48 24.85 -37.46
CA GLN A 28 10.89 23.94 -36.37
C GLN A 28 9.82 23.84 -35.28
N VAL A 29 9.24 24.98 -34.89
CA VAL A 29 8.12 24.99 -33.94
C VAL A 29 6.93 24.22 -34.50
N ALA A 30 6.59 24.37 -35.79
CA ALA A 30 5.51 23.61 -36.42
C ALA A 30 5.78 22.09 -36.40
N GLU A 31 7.02 21.66 -36.66
CA GLU A 31 7.41 20.25 -36.55
C GLU A 31 7.26 19.73 -35.12
N TRP A 32 7.67 20.52 -34.12
CA TRP A 32 7.48 20.19 -32.72
C TRP A 32 6.00 20.02 -32.37
N MET A 33 5.12 20.88 -32.90
CA MET A 33 3.66 20.80 -32.71
C MET A 33 3.01 19.59 -33.39
N GLN A 34 3.59 19.11 -34.50
CA GLN A 34 3.12 17.91 -35.18
C GLN A 34 3.52 16.64 -34.41
N LEU A 35 4.74 16.63 -33.87
CA LEU A 35 5.28 15.50 -33.12
C LEU A 35 4.72 15.42 -31.70
N ALA A 36 4.46 16.54 -31.05
CA ALA A 36 4.09 16.53 -29.65
C ALA A 36 2.63 16.12 -29.41
N THR A 37 2.45 15.25 -28.42
CA THR A 37 1.15 14.77 -27.96
C THR A 37 0.42 15.90 -27.20
N PRO A 38 -0.92 16.00 -27.26
CA PRO A 38 -1.70 17.03 -26.53
C PRO A 38 -1.59 17.00 -25.00
N ALA A 39 -0.70 16.17 -24.42
CA ALA A 39 -0.62 15.86 -23.00
C ALA A 39 -0.03 16.98 -22.13
N LEU A 40 0.49 18.06 -22.74
CA LEU A 40 0.93 19.23 -21.99
C LEU A 40 -0.29 20.02 -21.51
N ARG A 41 -0.58 19.89 -20.22
CA ARG A 41 -1.51 20.75 -19.50
C ARG A 41 -1.15 22.22 -19.75
N ALA A 42 -2.17 23.07 -19.92
CA ALA A 42 -1.98 24.49 -20.23
C ALA A 42 -1.07 25.20 -19.23
N GLU A 43 -1.13 24.75 -17.98
CA GLU A 43 -0.44 25.30 -16.83
C GLU A 43 1.04 24.92 -16.74
N ASN A 44 1.53 24.01 -17.60
CA ASN A 44 2.94 23.61 -17.67
C ASN A 44 3.53 23.86 -19.07
N ARG A 45 2.98 24.83 -19.80
CA ARG A 45 3.49 25.21 -21.12
C ARG A 45 4.66 26.18 -20.97
N PRO A 46 5.78 25.95 -21.67
CA PRO A 46 6.91 26.87 -21.66
C PRO A 46 6.55 28.16 -22.38
N TYR A 47 7.34 29.20 -22.15
CA TYR A 47 7.29 30.43 -22.93
C TYR A 47 8.28 30.37 -24.10
N LEU A 48 7.95 30.97 -25.26
CA LEU A 48 8.90 31.11 -26.37
C LEU A 48 9.37 32.57 -26.47
N GLN A 49 10.65 32.81 -26.22
CA GLN A 49 11.30 34.09 -26.42
C GLN A 49 12.12 34.03 -27.71
N ILE A 50 11.75 34.85 -28.69
CA ILE A 50 12.52 35.03 -29.92
C ILE A 50 13.33 36.33 -29.78
N VAL A 51 14.64 36.23 -29.92
CA VAL A 51 15.57 37.35 -29.83
C VAL A 51 15.96 37.79 -31.24
N LEU A 52 15.59 39.00 -31.60
CA LEU A 52 15.92 39.61 -32.90
C LEU A 52 17.25 40.34 -32.75
N SER A 53 18.31 39.80 -33.35
CA SER A 53 19.66 40.31 -33.19
C SER A 53 20.28 40.65 -34.55
N GLY A 54 21.04 41.74 -34.62
CA GLY A 54 21.78 42.15 -35.81
C GLY A 54 21.24 43.42 -36.47
N SER A 55 22.10 44.03 -37.29
CA SER A 55 21.89 45.35 -37.91
C SER A 55 20.60 45.49 -38.74
N ARG A 56 20.03 44.38 -39.24
CA ARG A 56 18.75 44.39 -39.96
C ARG A 56 17.53 44.65 -39.08
N TRP A 57 17.65 44.39 -37.78
CA TRP A 57 16.60 44.59 -36.77
C TRP A 57 16.79 45.89 -35.99
N ALA A 58 17.99 46.47 -36.03
CA ALA A 58 18.27 47.78 -35.44
C ALA A 58 17.43 48.88 -36.13
N GLY A 59 16.59 49.58 -35.36
CA GLY A 59 15.79 50.71 -35.85
C GLY A 59 14.57 50.38 -36.73
N LYS A 60 14.27 49.12 -37.03
CA LYS A 60 12.97 48.72 -37.61
C LYS A 60 12.00 48.41 -36.46
N PRO A 61 10.72 48.81 -36.54
CA PRO A 61 9.76 48.40 -35.53
C PRO A 61 9.69 46.88 -35.54
N ALA A 62 9.87 46.26 -34.38
CA ALA A 62 9.67 44.84 -34.11
C ALA A 62 8.24 44.36 -34.44
N SER A 63 7.40 45.20 -35.05
CA SER A 63 6.02 44.97 -35.44
C SER A 63 5.86 43.95 -36.58
N HIS A 64 6.86 43.76 -37.46
CA HIS A 64 6.74 42.85 -38.61
C HIS A 64 7.22 41.42 -38.33
N ALA A 65 8.04 41.21 -37.29
CA ALA A 65 8.55 39.89 -36.94
C ALA A 65 7.45 38.89 -36.49
N PRO A 66 6.44 39.30 -35.69
CA PRO A 66 5.29 38.46 -35.38
C PRO A 66 4.54 37.99 -36.63
N ASP A 67 4.33 38.87 -37.62
CA ASP A 67 3.58 38.53 -38.83
C ASP A 67 4.30 37.45 -39.66
N ILE A 68 5.62 37.58 -39.82
CA ILE A 68 6.44 36.59 -40.53
C ILE A 68 6.37 35.23 -39.82
N PHE A 69 6.58 35.22 -38.49
CA PHE A 69 6.56 34.00 -37.70
C PHE A 69 5.17 33.33 -37.74
N HIS A 70 4.10 34.08 -37.48
CA HIS A 70 2.75 33.54 -37.43
C HIS A 70 2.24 33.10 -38.81
N SER A 71 2.56 33.81 -39.89
CA SER A 71 2.19 33.43 -41.26
C SER A 71 2.83 32.09 -41.65
N ARG A 72 4.12 31.91 -41.35
CA ARG A 72 4.82 30.64 -41.60
C ARG A 72 4.32 29.52 -40.72
N LEU A 73 4.12 29.80 -39.43
CA LEU A 73 3.58 28.81 -38.49
C LEU A 73 2.19 28.32 -38.93
N ALA A 74 1.30 29.23 -39.37
CA ALA A 74 -0.04 28.89 -39.85
C ALA A 74 0.00 28.00 -41.11
N THR A 75 0.94 28.28 -42.02
CA THR A 75 1.13 27.50 -43.25
C THR A 75 1.64 26.09 -42.95
N SER A 76 2.53 25.95 -41.95
CA SER A 76 3.16 24.67 -41.60
C SER A 76 2.35 23.81 -40.60
N ALA A 77 1.48 24.41 -39.77
CA ALA A 77 0.83 23.72 -38.65
C ALA A 77 -0.60 23.16 -38.92
N ARG A 78 -1.11 23.21 -40.17
CA ARG A 78 -2.39 22.60 -40.64
C ARG A 78 -3.49 22.48 -39.55
N HIS A 79 -4.08 23.60 -39.15
CA HIS A 79 -5.19 23.72 -38.17
C HIS A 79 -4.89 23.43 -36.69
N ARG A 80 -3.64 23.11 -36.29
CA ARG A 80 -3.26 23.03 -34.86
C ARG A 80 -2.68 24.35 -34.35
N SER A 81 -3.40 25.45 -34.53
CA SER A 81 -2.95 26.75 -34.00
C SER A 81 -3.29 26.88 -32.51
N CYS A 82 -2.27 27.27 -31.72
CA CYS A 82 -2.39 27.95 -30.42
C CYS A 82 -2.58 27.12 -29.14
N GLN A 83 -1.78 26.07 -28.87
CA GLN A 83 -1.79 25.43 -27.53
C GLN A 83 -0.46 24.80 -27.07
N PHE A 84 0.71 25.25 -27.55
CA PHE A 84 2.00 24.63 -27.20
C PHE A 84 2.90 25.44 -26.27
N PHE A 85 2.83 26.76 -26.37
CA PHE A 85 3.52 27.68 -25.47
C PHE A 85 2.50 28.48 -24.66
N ALA A 86 2.91 28.97 -23.49
CA ALA A 86 2.14 29.92 -22.71
C ALA A 86 2.03 31.28 -23.42
N GLY A 87 3.03 31.60 -24.26
CA GLY A 87 3.06 32.79 -25.12
C GLY A 87 4.32 32.82 -25.97
N VAL A 88 4.33 33.75 -26.93
CA VAL A 88 5.48 34.02 -27.81
C VAL A 88 5.77 35.51 -27.74
N ASP A 89 7.02 35.88 -27.46
CA ASP A 89 7.49 37.26 -27.52
C ASP A 89 8.68 37.44 -28.43
N PHE A 90 8.83 38.68 -28.90
CA PHE A 90 9.93 39.13 -29.72
C PHE A 90 10.69 40.24 -28.99
N LEU A 91 11.97 40.03 -28.73
CA LEU A 91 12.85 41.01 -28.10
C LEU A 91 13.92 41.45 -29.10
N ALA A 92 13.89 42.72 -29.50
CA ALA A 92 14.95 43.31 -30.30
C ALA A 92 16.14 43.67 -29.40
N VAL A 93 17.34 43.27 -29.81
CA VAL A 93 18.57 43.40 -29.03
C VAL A 93 19.64 44.08 -29.90
N GLU A 94 19.98 45.34 -29.58
CA GLU A 94 20.98 46.15 -30.30
C GLU A 94 22.40 45.86 -29.85
N GLU A 95 23.41 45.94 -30.73
CA GLU A 95 24.79 45.45 -30.52
C GLU A 95 25.50 45.89 -29.20
N ASN A 96 25.05 46.97 -28.52
CA ASN A 96 25.72 47.55 -27.35
C ASN A 96 24.97 47.47 -26.00
N HIS A 97 23.73 46.97 -25.93
CA HIS A 97 22.98 46.82 -24.66
C HIS A 97 22.13 45.55 -24.70
N THR A 98 22.63 44.42 -24.19
CA THR A 98 22.06 43.14 -24.68
C THR A 98 21.82 42.08 -23.63
N PHE A 99 22.80 41.78 -22.78
CA PHE A 99 22.62 40.67 -21.85
C PHE A 99 21.67 41.00 -20.70
N LYS A 100 21.71 42.23 -20.17
CA LYS A 100 20.87 42.62 -19.02
C LYS A 100 19.39 42.72 -19.37
N ASP A 101 19.04 43.22 -20.55
CA ASP A 101 17.65 43.31 -21.02
C ASP A 101 17.10 41.92 -21.37
N LEU A 102 17.90 41.10 -22.07
CA LEU A 102 17.55 39.71 -22.34
C LEU A 102 17.36 38.92 -21.04
N LEU A 103 18.31 39.01 -20.09
CA LEU A 103 18.21 38.32 -18.81
C LEU A 103 16.95 38.75 -18.05
N ARG A 104 16.65 40.05 -18.00
CA ARG A 104 15.41 40.57 -17.39
C ARG A 104 14.16 39.99 -18.06
N SER A 105 14.11 39.96 -19.39
CA SER A 105 12.98 39.38 -20.12
C SER A 105 12.82 37.89 -19.82
N LEU A 106 13.91 37.12 -19.91
CA LEU A 106 13.90 35.67 -19.65
C LEU A 106 13.48 35.35 -18.20
N VAL A 107 13.99 36.10 -17.22
CA VAL A 107 13.60 35.94 -15.80
C VAL A 107 12.11 36.25 -15.63
N ALA A 108 11.61 37.36 -16.17
CA ALA A 108 10.19 37.71 -16.06
C ALA A 108 9.27 36.66 -16.69
N ARG A 109 9.64 36.11 -17.85
CA ARG A 109 8.88 35.04 -18.52
C ARG A 109 8.97 33.71 -17.77
N ALA A 110 10.15 33.35 -17.27
CA ALA A 110 10.32 32.16 -16.45
C ALA A 110 9.51 32.26 -15.15
N GLU A 111 9.48 33.41 -14.49
CA GLU A 111 8.68 33.65 -13.28
C GLU A 111 7.18 33.53 -13.56
N ALA A 112 6.70 34.06 -14.70
CA ALA A 112 5.30 33.92 -15.10
C ALA A 112 4.92 32.45 -15.29
N VAL A 113 5.72 31.67 -16.02
CA VAL A 113 5.48 30.22 -16.22
C VAL A 113 5.54 29.48 -14.89
N ARG A 114 6.56 29.72 -14.06
CA ARG A 114 6.68 29.11 -12.73
C ARG A 114 5.53 29.47 -11.80
N SER A 115 4.96 30.67 -11.92
CA SER A 115 3.77 31.07 -11.16
C SER A 115 2.57 30.20 -11.52
N CYS A 116 2.32 30.01 -12.82
CA CYS A 116 1.29 29.10 -13.32
C CYS A 116 1.54 27.65 -12.87
N SER A 117 2.77 27.14 -13.05
CA SER A 117 3.14 25.79 -12.61
C SER A 117 2.98 25.61 -11.10
N ARG A 118 3.26 26.64 -10.29
CA ARG A 118 3.06 26.58 -8.83
C ARG A 118 1.59 26.48 -8.46
N GLN A 119 0.72 27.27 -9.11
CA GLN A 119 -0.73 27.20 -8.91
C GLN A 119 -1.29 25.83 -9.33
N ALA A 120 -0.78 25.27 -10.42
CA ALA A 120 -1.15 23.94 -10.89
C ALA A 120 -0.43 22.79 -10.16
N ARG A 121 0.43 23.09 -9.18
CA ARG A 121 1.23 22.10 -8.42
C ARG A 121 2.10 21.21 -9.33
N LEU A 122 2.69 21.81 -10.36
CA LEU A 122 3.64 21.20 -11.30
C LEU A 122 5.03 21.87 -11.25
N LEU A 123 5.27 22.75 -10.27
CA LEU A 123 6.60 23.26 -9.99
C LEU A 123 7.35 22.29 -9.08
N PHE A 124 8.34 21.60 -9.62
CA PHE A 124 9.03 20.50 -8.94
C PHE A 124 10.25 20.95 -8.14
N SER A 125 10.56 20.24 -7.06
CA SER A 125 11.89 20.31 -6.44
C SER A 125 12.96 19.77 -7.40
N VAL A 126 14.24 20.07 -7.17
CA VAL A 126 15.33 19.53 -7.99
C VAL A 126 15.34 17.99 -8.00
N GLN A 127 15.01 17.36 -6.87
CA GLN A 127 14.93 15.90 -6.74
C GLN A 127 13.78 15.33 -7.58
N HIS A 128 12.57 15.90 -7.43
CA HIS A 128 11.39 15.49 -8.20
C HIS A 128 11.59 15.73 -9.69
N PHE A 129 12.14 16.89 -10.07
CA PHE A 129 12.47 17.24 -11.45
C PHE A 129 13.39 16.19 -12.08
N ASN A 130 14.52 15.88 -11.43
CA ASN A 130 15.50 14.94 -11.99
C ASN A 130 14.91 13.53 -12.15
N SER A 131 14.14 13.06 -11.15
CA SER A 131 13.47 11.76 -11.21
C SER A 131 12.45 11.70 -12.34
N LEU A 132 11.53 12.67 -12.41
CA LEU A 132 10.49 12.72 -13.43
C LEU A 132 11.07 12.93 -14.83
N PHE A 133 12.10 13.75 -14.97
CA PHE A 133 12.78 13.98 -16.24
C PHE A 133 13.42 12.70 -16.79
N ARG A 134 14.12 11.93 -15.94
CA ARG A 134 14.68 10.62 -16.32
C ARG A 134 13.59 9.64 -16.73
N ARG A 135 12.46 9.59 -16.02
CA ARG A 135 11.30 8.75 -16.37
C ARG A 135 10.69 9.16 -17.71
N ALA A 136 10.55 10.46 -17.96
CA ALA A 136 10.08 10.99 -19.23
C ALA A 136 11.00 10.60 -20.40
N LEU A 137 12.31 10.71 -20.21
CA LEU A 137 13.31 10.25 -21.18
C LEU A 137 13.23 8.75 -21.45
N ALA A 138 13.02 7.93 -20.42
CA ALA A 138 12.88 6.48 -20.56
C ALA A 138 11.59 6.09 -21.31
N SER A 139 10.46 6.74 -20.99
CA SER A 139 9.16 6.50 -21.62
C SER A 139 9.19 6.74 -23.15
N MET A 140 9.89 7.77 -23.61
CA MET A 140 10.05 8.05 -25.05
C MET A 140 10.73 6.92 -25.83
N ARG A 141 11.59 6.10 -25.19
CA ARG A 141 12.28 5.00 -25.88
C ARG A 141 11.33 3.85 -26.22
N GLY A 142 10.24 3.69 -25.47
CA GLY A 142 9.29 2.59 -25.64
C GLY A 142 8.06 2.94 -26.49
N SER A 143 7.51 4.15 -26.37
CA SER A 143 6.31 4.57 -27.13
C SER A 143 6.22 6.10 -27.22
N PRO A 144 6.81 6.74 -28.25
CA PRO A 144 6.87 8.20 -28.37
C PRO A 144 5.51 8.89 -28.63
N SER A 145 4.43 8.12 -28.86
CA SER A 145 3.08 8.60 -29.08
C SER A 145 2.23 8.73 -27.81
N LEU A 146 2.65 8.14 -26.68
CA LEU A 146 1.93 8.24 -25.41
C LEU A 146 2.40 9.50 -24.66
N GLY A 147 1.46 10.32 -24.18
CA GLY A 147 1.78 11.47 -23.34
C GLY A 147 2.49 11.07 -22.05
N PHE A 148 3.22 11.99 -21.43
CA PHE A 148 3.86 11.77 -20.13
C PHE A 148 2.96 12.26 -18.99
N ASP A 149 2.43 11.34 -18.20
CA ASP A 149 1.63 11.66 -17.03
C ASP A 149 2.50 11.70 -15.75
N PHE A 150 2.66 12.89 -15.18
CA PHE A 150 3.52 13.11 -14.02
C PHE A 150 3.07 12.36 -12.77
N VAL A 151 1.77 12.21 -12.57
CA VAL A 151 1.18 11.57 -11.39
C VAL A 151 1.48 10.07 -11.38
N SER A 152 1.22 9.41 -12.52
CA SER A 152 1.54 7.99 -12.76
C SER A 152 3.03 7.76 -12.68
N ALA A 153 3.81 8.63 -13.34
CA ALA A 153 5.26 8.54 -13.32
C ALA A 153 5.81 8.68 -11.90
N ALA A 154 5.24 9.52 -11.04
CA ALA A 154 5.69 9.66 -9.64
C ALA A 154 5.49 8.40 -8.80
N ARG A 155 4.48 7.56 -9.13
CA ARG A 155 4.17 6.31 -8.41
C ARG A 155 4.79 5.06 -9.04
N GLN A 156 5.71 5.19 -10.01
CA GLN A 156 6.29 4.02 -10.68
C GLN A 156 7.02 3.05 -9.75
N ASP A 157 7.78 3.56 -8.77
CA ASP A 157 8.54 2.71 -7.83
C ASP A 157 7.67 2.19 -6.67
N PHE A 158 6.63 2.94 -6.33
CA PHE A 158 5.69 2.64 -5.26
C PHE A 158 4.26 2.72 -5.83
N PRO A 159 3.85 1.74 -6.65
CA PRO A 159 2.53 1.76 -7.28
C PRO A 159 1.43 1.61 -6.23
N VAL A 160 0.24 2.14 -6.54
CA VAL A 160 -0.96 1.87 -5.74
C VAL A 160 -1.22 0.37 -5.73
N SER A 161 -1.59 -0.18 -4.56
CA SER A 161 -1.83 -1.61 -4.42
C SER A 161 -2.90 -2.10 -5.40
N ARG A 162 -2.62 -3.21 -6.08
CA ARG A 162 -3.59 -3.88 -6.96
C ARG A 162 -4.80 -4.41 -6.20
N ALA A 163 -4.66 -4.65 -4.90
CA ALA A 163 -5.71 -5.13 -4.04
C ALA A 163 -6.59 -4.01 -3.45
N PHE A 164 -6.28 -2.73 -3.73
CA PHE A 164 -7.00 -1.59 -3.16
C PHE A 164 -8.50 -1.63 -3.44
N SER A 165 -8.90 -1.92 -4.68
CA SER A 165 -10.31 -2.03 -5.06
C SER A 165 -11.02 -3.15 -4.31
N LEU A 166 -10.38 -4.30 -4.14
CA LEU A 166 -10.91 -5.43 -3.39
C LEU A 166 -11.08 -5.11 -1.90
N HIS A 167 -10.07 -4.52 -1.27
CA HIS A 167 -10.13 -4.17 0.14
C HIS A 167 -11.15 -3.06 0.42
N LEU A 168 -11.28 -2.08 -0.48
CA LEU A 168 -12.32 -1.06 -0.41
C LEU A 168 -13.70 -1.68 -0.61
N GLN A 169 -13.88 -2.59 -1.57
CA GLN A 169 -15.14 -3.31 -1.78
C GLN A 169 -15.55 -4.08 -0.51
N ASN A 170 -14.62 -4.85 0.07
CA ASN A 170 -14.88 -5.60 1.30
C ASN A 170 -15.33 -4.70 2.46
N PHE A 171 -14.84 -3.46 2.51
CA PHE A 171 -15.29 -2.47 3.48
C PHE A 171 -16.69 -1.96 3.17
N LEU A 172 -16.95 -1.55 1.92
CA LEU A 172 -18.26 -1.04 1.51
C LEU A 172 -19.37 -2.10 1.71
N ASP A 173 -19.07 -3.37 1.45
CA ASP A 173 -20.00 -4.49 1.66
C ASP A 173 -20.40 -4.71 3.13
N GLN A 174 -19.70 -4.11 4.10
CA GLN A 174 -20.08 -4.14 5.51
C GLN A 174 -20.93 -2.93 5.94
N LEU A 175 -21.15 -1.97 5.04
CA LEU A 175 -21.93 -0.78 5.35
C LEU A 175 -23.41 -1.06 5.08
N PRO A 176 -24.30 -0.93 6.09
CA PRO A 176 -25.67 -1.40 5.97
C PRO A 176 -26.55 -0.47 5.12
N THR A 177 -26.20 0.81 5.00
CA THR A 177 -27.03 1.80 4.29
C THR A 177 -26.25 2.59 3.24
N VAL A 178 -26.97 3.14 2.25
CA VAL A 178 -26.41 4.06 1.26
C VAL A 178 -25.85 5.32 1.93
N GLU A 179 -26.49 5.81 2.99
CA GLU A 179 -25.99 6.97 3.75
C GLU A 179 -24.62 6.67 4.36
N ASP A 180 -24.43 5.46 4.88
CA ASP A 180 -23.16 5.01 5.43
C ASP A 180 -22.05 4.95 4.37
N VAL A 181 -22.37 4.44 3.19
CA VAL A 181 -21.43 4.43 2.04
C VAL A 181 -21.06 5.86 1.65
N MET A 182 -22.02 6.78 1.66
CA MET A 182 -21.80 8.17 1.21
C MET A 182 -21.08 9.04 2.23
N ASP A 183 -21.31 8.87 3.53
CA ASP A 183 -20.65 9.66 4.58
C ASP A 183 -19.35 8.98 5.06
N PHE A 184 -19.47 7.78 5.63
CA PHE A 184 -18.31 7.06 6.20
C PHE A 184 -17.46 6.40 5.12
N GLY A 185 -18.09 5.67 4.18
CA GLY A 185 -17.40 4.99 3.10
C GLY A 185 -16.48 5.93 2.32
N SER A 186 -17.06 7.02 1.81
CA SER A 186 -16.34 7.98 0.97
C SER A 186 -15.28 8.78 1.74
N ALA A 187 -15.53 9.14 3.01
CA ALA A 187 -14.56 9.86 3.83
C ALA A 187 -13.36 9.00 4.22
N ILE A 188 -13.58 7.72 4.57
CA ILE A 188 -12.48 6.79 4.87
C ILE A 188 -11.66 6.52 3.60
N ALA A 189 -12.32 6.21 2.47
CA ALA A 189 -11.64 6.03 1.19
C ALA A 189 -10.77 7.24 0.82
N ALA A 190 -11.33 8.45 0.93
CA ALA A 190 -10.58 9.68 0.66
C ALA A 190 -9.37 9.87 1.58
N SER A 191 -9.52 9.56 2.88
CA SER A 191 -8.40 9.69 3.82
C SER A 191 -7.30 8.65 3.61
N ALA A 192 -7.66 7.43 3.21
CA ALA A 192 -6.71 6.38 2.86
C ALA A 192 -5.92 6.75 1.58
N ILE A 193 -6.61 7.28 0.56
CA ILE A 193 -6.00 7.81 -0.67
C ILE A 193 -5.00 8.93 -0.34
N LEU A 194 -5.41 9.86 0.53
CA LEU A 194 -4.56 10.97 0.95
C LEU A 194 -3.30 10.47 1.66
N LYS A 195 -3.45 9.51 2.58
CA LYS A 195 -2.33 8.87 3.30
C LYS A 195 -1.40 8.15 2.33
N ASP A 196 -1.93 7.39 1.39
CA ASP A 196 -1.15 6.57 0.45
C ASP A 196 -0.34 7.40 -0.56
N HIS A 197 -0.91 8.49 -1.07
CA HIS A 197 -0.24 9.31 -2.09
C HIS A 197 0.69 10.37 -1.50
N TYR A 198 0.26 11.06 -0.44
CA TYR A 198 0.97 12.21 0.12
C TYR A 198 1.84 11.86 1.32
N GLU A 199 2.53 10.72 1.24
CA GLU A 199 3.56 10.32 2.21
C GLU A 199 4.76 11.29 2.19
N VAL A 200 5.59 11.21 3.21
CA VAL A 200 6.76 12.09 3.37
C VAL A 200 7.68 11.97 2.15
N GLY A 201 8.02 13.10 1.53
CA GLY A 201 8.89 13.17 0.36
C GLY A 201 8.18 13.09 -1.00
N MET A 202 6.87 12.79 -1.03
CA MET A 202 6.09 12.80 -2.27
C MET A 202 5.80 14.23 -2.74
N HIS A 203 5.78 14.43 -4.06
CA HIS A 203 5.41 15.72 -4.64
C HIS A 203 3.92 15.98 -4.44
N LEU A 204 3.56 17.19 -4.02
CA LEU A 204 2.19 17.53 -3.66
C LEU A 204 1.36 17.92 -4.90
N PHE A 205 1.10 16.97 -5.80
CA PHE A 205 0.21 17.15 -6.96
C PHE A 205 -1.19 17.66 -6.55
N ARG A 206 -1.98 18.13 -7.53
CA ARG A 206 -3.38 18.48 -7.23
C ARG A 206 -4.17 17.20 -6.89
N PRO A 207 -4.93 17.17 -5.80
CA PRO A 207 -5.70 16.01 -5.37
C PRO A 207 -6.70 15.50 -6.42
N GLY A 208 -7.38 16.38 -7.16
CA GLY A 208 -8.24 15.97 -8.27
C GLY A 208 -7.51 15.16 -9.34
N ASP A 209 -6.29 15.57 -9.72
CA ASP A 209 -5.48 14.84 -10.72
C ASP A 209 -5.03 13.48 -10.18
N VAL A 210 -4.60 13.44 -8.91
CA VAL A 210 -4.19 12.22 -8.21
C VAL A 210 -5.35 11.22 -8.16
N PHE A 211 -6.53 11.69 -7.73
CA PHE A 211 -7.72 10.87 -7.67
C PHE A 211 -8.09 10.33 -9.05
N SER A 212 -8.25 11.21 -10.05
CA SER A 212 -8.71 10.79 -11.39
C SER A 212 -7.78 9.78 -12.06
N VAL A 213 -6.46 9.96 -11.91
CA VAL A 213 -5.47 9.13 -12.60
C VAL A 213 -5.25 7.80 -11.88
N LEU A 214 -5.15 7.80 -10.55
CA LEU A 214 -4.68 6.63 -9.80
C LEU A 214 -5.79 5.86 -9.06
N TYR A 215 -6.79 6.56 -8.53
CA TYR A 215 -7.73 5.98 -7.56
C TYR A 215 -9.16 5.90 -8.06
N GLU A 216 -9.59 6.81 -8.94
CA GLU A 216 -10.94 6.82 -9.49
C GLU A 216 -11.29 5.47 -10.16
N PRO A 217 -10.43 4.85 -11.00
CA PRO A 217 -10.73 3.53 -11.55
C PRO A 217 -10.90 2.45 -10.46
N LEU A 218 -10.07 2.50 -9.41
CA LEU A 218 -10.09 1.52 -8.32
C LEU A 218 -11.34 1.68 -7.44
N CYS A 219 -11.66 2.92 -7.06
CA CYS A 219 -12.88 3.27 -6.33
C CYS A 219 -14.13 2.95 -7.14
N ARG A 220 -14.08 3.18 -8.47
CA ARG A 220 -15.18 2.87 -9.38
C ARG A 220 -15.46 1.38 -9.40
N THR A 221 -14.42 0.55 -9.56
CA THR A 221 -14.56 -0.91 -9.50
C THR A 221 -15.17 -1.34 -8.17
N ALA A 222 -14.62 -0.87 -7.04
CA ALA A 222 -15.12 -1.23 -5.71
C ALA A 222 -16.60 -0.83 -5.50
N ALA A 223 -16.94 0.41 -5.83
CA ALA A 223 -18.29 0.94 -5.67
C ALA A 223 -19.29 0.26 -6.60
N ARG A 224 -18.90 -0.04 -7.84
CA ARG A 224 -19.76 -0.74 -8.80
C ARG A 224 -20.11 -2.14 -8.32
N GLU A 225 -19.12 -2.90 -7.87
CA GLU A 225 -19.34 -4.26 -7.36
C GLU A 225 -20.27 -4.26 -6.14
N HIS A 226 -20.08 -3.32 -5.21
CA HIS A 226 -20.99 -3.12 -4.07
C HIS A 226 -22.41 -2.74 -4.51
N CYS A 227 -22.55 -1.71 -5.36
CA CYS A 227 -23.85 -1.18 -5.77
C CYS A 227 -24.65 -2.19 -6.60
N LEU A 228 -24.00 -3.04 -7.38
CA LEU A 228 -24.67 -4.13 -8.11
C LEU A 228 -25.29 -5.16 -7.16
N LYS A 229 -24.64 -5.46 -6.03
CA LYS A 229 -25.22 -6.32 -4.97
C LYS A 229 -26.40 -5.63 -4.28
N ALA A 230 -26.28 -4.33 -4.02
CA ALA A 230 -27.27 -3.59 -3.22
C ALA A 230 -28.52 -3.15 -3.99
N ALA A 231 -28.38 -2.61 -5.20
CA ALA A 231 -29.47 -1.86 -5.85
C ALA A 231 -30.45 -2.72 -6.67
N GLN A 232 -30.12 -3.99 -6.96
CA GLN A 232 -30.85 -4.93 -7.85
C GLN A 232 -31.10 -4.42 -9.30
N GLN A 233 -31.01 -3.11 -9.56
CA GLN A 233 -31.22 -2.43 -10.83
C GLN A 233 -29.96 -1.67 -11.27
N PHE A 234 -29.57 -1.85 -12.53
CA PHE A 234 -28.33 -1.30 -13.08
C PHE A 234 -28.27 0.24 -13.05
N LYS A 235 -29.36 0.94 -13.38
CA LYS A 235 -29.37 2.42 -13.41
C LYS A 235 -29.18 3.04 -12.03
N ALA A 236 -29.82 2.48 -11.00
CA ALA A 236 -29.65 2.93 -9.62
C ALA A 236 -28.22 2.69 -9.13
N ALA A 237 -27.63 1.54 -9.47
CA ALA A 237 -26.23 1.25 -9.15
C ALA A 237 -25.25 2.26 -9.79
N GLN A 238 -25.46 2.62 -11.06
CA GLN A 238 -24.62 3.61 -11.75
C GLN A 238 -24.71 5.02 -11.12
N GLN A 239 -25.90 5.40 -10.65
CA GLN A 239 -26.09 6.68 -9.96
C GLN A 239 -25.36 6.71 -8.61
N LEU A 240 -25.47 5.63 -7.83
CA LEU A 240 -24.76 5.49 -6.55
C LEU A 240 -23.25 5.48 -6.73
N GLU A 241 -22.75 4.74 -7.73
CA GLU A 241 -21.32 4.74 -8.11
C GLU A 241 -20.83 6.18 -8.38
N THR A 242 -21.56 6.93 -9.21
CA THR A 242 -21.20 8.30 -9.57
C THR A 242 -21.18 9.23 -8.35
N GLN A 243 -22.18 9.10 -7.46
CA GLN A 243 -22.25 9.89 -6.23
C GLN A 243 -21.10 9.57 -5.26
N PHE A 244 -20.78 8.29 -5.09
CA PHE A 244 -19.67 7.85 -4.24
C PHE A 244 -18.34 8.42 -4.73
N LEU A 245 -18.08 8.37 -6.03
CA LEU A 245 -16.86 8.93 -6.64
C LEU A 245 -16.77 10.44 -6.45
N ALA A 246 -17.87 11.15 -6.71
CA ALA A 246 -17.92 12.61 -6.54
C ALA A 246 -17.69 13.02 -5.08
N ARG A 247 -18.29 12.31 -4.11
CA ARG A 247 -18.07 12.55 -2.68
C ARG A 247 -16.65 12.23 -2.26
N THR A 248 -16.11 11.11 -2.71
CA THR A 248 -14.72 10.72 -2.42
C THR A 248 -13.76 11.79 -2.93
N ALA A 249 -13.89 12.22 -4.19
CA ALA A 249 -13.08 13.29 -4.76
C ALA A 249 -13.19 14.60 -3.96
N ALA A 250 -14.41 15.01 -3.57
CA ALA A 250 -14.63 16.20 -2.76
C ALA A 250 -13.99 16.09 -1.36
N HIS A 251 -14.01 14.90 -0.75
CA HIS A 251 -13.31 14.65 0.51
C HIS A 251 -11.79 14.66 0.34
N VAL A 252 -11.23 14.11 -0.73
CA VAL A 252 -9.77 14.18 -0.99
C VAL A 252 -9.35 15.66 -1.10
N GLU A 253 -10.08 16.47 -1.86
CA GLU A 253 -9.85 17.91 -1.98
C GLU A 253 -9.94 18.63 -0.62
N ALA A 254 -10.96 18.33 0.18
CA ALA A 254 -11.15 18.94 1.49
C ALA A 254 -10.04 18.56 2.48
N LEU A 255 -9.66 17.29 2.53
CA LEU A 255 -8.60 16.79 3.40
C LEU A 255 -7.22 17.29 2.97
N PHE A 256 -6.99 17.46 1.67
CA PHE A 256 -5.73 18.03 1.16
C PHE A 256 -5.50 19.47 1.64
N ARG A 257 -6.54 20.27 1.85
CA ARG A 257 -6.39 21.62 2.44
C ARG A 257 -5.80 21.58 3.84
N ARG A 258 -6.03 20.50 4.61
CA ARG A 258 -5.41 20.30 5.93
C ARG A 258 -3.90 20.03 5.83
N LEU A 259 -3.46 19.32 4.78
CA LEU A 259 -2.03 19.17 4.49
C LEU A 259 -1.39 20.53 4.19
N LEU A 260 -2.08 21.36 3.40
CA LEU A 260 -1.60 22.72 3.11
C LEU A 260 -1.55 23.60 4.37
N ALA A 261 -2.39 23.32 5.37
CA ALA A 261 -2.39 24.00 6.66
C ALA A 261 -1.31 23.48 7.64
N GLY A 262 -0.52 22.47 7.23
CA GLY A 262 0.63 21.96 8.00
C GLY A 262 0.41 20.62 8.70
N GLU A 263 -0.76 19.99 8.57
CA GLU A 263 -0.96 18.63 9.08
C GLU A 263 -0.26 17.59 8.18
N SER A 264 0.27 16.52 8.76
CA SER A 264 0.77 15.39 7.96
C SER A 264 -0.40 14.58 7.39
N ALA A 265 -0.19 13.91 6.25
CA ALA A 265 -1.20 13.04 5.65
C ALA A 265 -1.65 11.93 6.62
N LEU A 266 -0.69 11.40 7.40
CA LEU A 266 -0.96 10.42 8.45
C LEU A 266 -1.86 10.99 9.55
N ALA A 267 -1.58 12.19 10.06
CA ALA A 267 -2.39 12.82 11.11
C ALA A 267 -3.82 13.09 10.61
N VAL A 268 -3.96 13.61 9.39
CA VAL A 268 -5.28 13.83 8.78
C VAL A 268 -6.07 12.52 8.66
N HIS A 269 -5.41 11.45 8.24
CA HIS A 269 -6.02 10.12 8.15
C HIS A 269 -6.41 9.56 9.52
N GLN A 270 -5.53 9.63 10.52
CA GLN A 270 -5.82 9.24 11.91
C GLN A 270 -7.02 10.01 12.49
N HIS A 271 -7.09 11.32 12.27
CA HIS A 271 -8.22 12.14 12.69
C HIS A 271 -9.54 11.69 12.00
N THR A 272 -9.49 11.35 10.72
CA THR A 272 -10.66 10.84 9.99
C THR A 272 -11.08 9.46 10.50
N LEU A 273 -10.14 8.54 10.78
CA LEU A 273 -10.48 7.24 11.38
C LEU A 273 -11.13 7.43 12.76
N ALA A 274 -10.52 8.24 13.62
CA ALA A 274 -11.01 8.53 14.97
C ALA A 274 -12.41 9.18 14.98
N ARG A 275 -12.72 10.03 13.99
CA ARG A 275 -14.06 10.62 13.83
C ARG A 275 -15.16 9.56 13.73
N PHE A 276 -14.85 8.40 13.18
CA PHE A 276 -15.79 7.30 12.98
C PHE A 276 -15.57 6.11 13.93
N ALA A 277 -14.87 6.31 15.05
CA ALA A 277 -14.50 5.26 16.01
C ALA A 277 -15.66 4.36 16.46
N GLU A 278 -16.84 4.94 16.70
CA GLU A 278 -18.04 4.19 17.09
C GLU A 278 -18.55 3.28 15.97
N ARG A 279 -18.51 3.76 14.72
CA ARG A 279 -18.99 2.99 13.56
C ARG A 279 -18.04 1.84 13.23
N TRP A 280 -16.74 2.01 13.49
CA TRP A 280 -15.77 0.94 13.35
C TRP A 280 -16.06 -0.26 14.25
N ARG A 281 -16.77 -0.10 15.38
CA ARG A 281 -17.14 -1.24 16.25
C ARG A 281 -18.08 -2.24 15.55
N LEU A 282 -18.76 -1.83 14.50
CA LEU A 282 -19.69 -2.66 13.73
C LEU A 282 -19.06 -3.26 12.46
N VAL A 283 -17.81 -2.90 12.16
CA VAL A 283 -17.14 -3.22 10.90
C VAL A 283 -15.78 -3.85 11.18
N ALA A 284 -15.55 -5.07 10.71
CA ALA A 284 -14.29 -5.79 10.90
C ALA A 284 -14.02 -6.72 9.71
N SER A 285 -12.77 -6.83 9.29
CA SER A 285 -12.37 -7.74 8.22
C SER A 285 -11.35 -8.74 8.71
N GLN A 286 -11.43 -9.96 8.16
CA GLN A 286 -10.40 -10.96 8.37
C GLN A 286 -9.22 -10.81 7.43
N ASP A 287 -9.43 -10.28 6.22
CA ASP A 287 -8.42 -10.33 5.15
C ASP A 287 -8.00 -8.95 4.64
N SER A 288 -8.70 -7.89 5.04
CA SER A 288 -8.48 -6.53 4.52
C SER A 288 -8.08 -5.58 5.64
N CYS A 289 -6.95 -4.89 5.48
CA CYS A 289 -6.62 -3.82 6.41
C CYS A 289 -7.46 -2.58 6.07
N PHE A 290 -8.57 -2.39 6.78
CA PHE A 290 -9.46 -1.24 6.57
C PHE A 290 -8.86 0.11 6.98
N ALA A 291 -7.70 0.10 7.65
CA ALA A 291 -6.97 1.34 7.92
C ALA A 291 -6.38 1.92 6.61
N CYS A 292 -5.76 1.11 5.75
CA CYS A 292 -5.05 1.61 4.57
C CYS A 292 -5.65 1.18 3.22
N PHE A 293 -6.46 0.10 3.20
CA PHE A 293 -6.92 -0.62 2.00
C PHE A 293 -5.82 -1.14 1.07
N ASN A 294 -4.54 -0.94 1.36
CA ASN A 294 -3.45 -1.36 0.47
C ASN A 294 -3.00 -2.80 0.68
N HIS A 295 -3.21 -3.34 1.88
CA HIS A 295 -2.61 -4.59 2.30
C HIS A 295 -3.59 -5.49 3.03
N VAL A 296 -3.22 -6.76 3.05
CA VAL A 296 -3.90 -7.81 3.78
C VAL A 296 -3.68 -7.58 5.27
N ALA A 297 -4.74 -7.70 6.05
CA ALA A 297 -4.60 -7.59 7.49
C ALA A 297 -3.94 -8.86 8.04
N SER A 298 -2.96 -8.74 8.92
CA SER A 298 -2.20 -9.88 9.45
C SER A 298 -2.20 -9.96 10.97
N TYR A 299 -2.49 -8.86 11.66
CA TYR A 299 -2.38 -8.78 13.11
C TYR A 299 -3.68 -8.32 13.73
N THR A 300 -4.15 -9.07 14.72
CA THR A 300 -5.43 -8.84 15.40
C THR A 300 -5.23 -8.08 16.71
N ALA A 301 -5.90 -6.95 16.84
CA ALA A 301 -5.97 -6.18 18.09
C ALA A 301 -6.99 -6.81 19.07
N CYS A 302 -6.87 -6.52 20.37
CA CYS A 302 -7.81 -7.00 21.39
C CYS A 302 -9.28 -6.66 21.12
N CYS A 303 -9.55 -5.57 20.39
CA CYS A 303 -10.89 -5.18 19.98
C CYS A 303 -11.45 -5.99 18.78
N GLY A 304 -10.68 -6.94 18.23
CA GLY A 304 -11.04 -7.77 17.09
C GLY A 304 -10.72 -7.16 15.72
N HIS A 305 -10.28 -5.89 15.65
CA HIS A 305 -9.84 -5.28 14.40
C HIS A 305 -8.49 -5.81 13.98
N LYS A 306 -8.31 -6.01 12.68
CA LYS A 306 -7.03 -6.42 12.11
C LYS A 306 -6.35 -5.30 11.32
N ILE A 307 -5.02 -5.27 11.39
CA ILE A 307 -4.18 -4.35 10.60
C ILE A 307 -3.02 -5.06 9.91
N CYS A 308 -2.49 -4.47 8.83
CA CYS A 308 -1.32 -4.97 8.12
C CYS A 308 -0.01 -4.55 8.79
N THR A 309 1.10 -5.14 8.35
CA THR A 309 2.46 -4.83 8.82
C THR A 309 2.80 -3.35 8.71
N GLU A 310 2.47 -2.71 7.59
CA GLU A 310 2.77 -1.29 7.36
C GLU A 310 1.97 -0.41 8.33
N CYS A 311 0.70 -0.75 8.59
CA CYS A 311 -0.10 -0.04 9.59
C CYS A 311 0.43 -0.24 11.01
N VAL A 312 0.97 -1.43 11.33
CA VAL A 312 1.68 -1.65 12.61
C VAL A 312 2.88 -0.71 12.73
N GLN A 313 3.70 -0.58 11.68
CA GLN A 313 4.87 0.29 11.69
C GLN A 313 4.50 1.78 11.75
N VAL A 314 3.40 2.16 11.09
CA VAL A 314 2.93 3.55 10.99
C VAL A 314 2.20 4.02 12.26
N HIS A 315 1.45 3.14 12.91
CA HIS A 315 0.65 3.48 14.11
C HIS A 315 1.29 3.00 15.42
N GLY A 316 2.30 2.14 15.35
CA GLY A 316 3.00 1.59 16.51
C GLY A 316 4.09 2.51 17.04
N LEU A 317 4.40 2.32 18.32
CA LEU A 317 5.57 2.92 18.97
C LEU A 317 6.73 1.90 18.92
N THR A 318 7.93 2.37 18.64
CA THR A 318 9.16 1.55 18.66
C THR A 318 10.20 2.20 19.57
N GLU A 319 11.08 1.39 20.15
CA GLU A 319 12.17 1.84 21.00
C GLU A 319 13.48 1.82 20.22
N GLU A 320 14.39 2.77 20.48
CA GLU A 320 15.68 2.82 19.78
C GLU A 320 16.54 1.57 20.02
N ALA A 321 16.39 0.94 21.19
CA ALA A 321 17.09 -0.29 21.53
C ALA A 321 16.62 -1.51 20.71
N ASP A 322 15.40 -1.47 20.18
CA ASP A 322 14.78 -2.57 19.44
C ASP A 322 13.89 -2.05 18.29
N PRO A 323 14.49 -1.54 17.20
CA PRO A 323 13.77 -0.88 16.11
C PRO A 323 12.89 -1.84 15.29
N GLY A 324 13.01 -3.15 15.51
CA GLY A 324 12.19 -4.16 14.86
C GLY A 324 10.86 -4.41 15.57
N THR A 325 10.68 -3.91 16.79
CA THR A 325 9.49 -4.17 17.60
C THR A 325 8.61 -2.94 17.71
N PHE A 326 7.32 -3.16 17.47
CA PHE A 326 6.29 -2.13 17.40
C PHE A 326 5.16 -2.49 18.36
N THR A 327 4.86 -1.58 19.28
CA THR A 327 3.73 -1.68 20.19
C THR A 327 2.61 -0.75 19.75
N VAL A 328 1.47 -1.33 19.38
CA VAL A 328 0.24 -0.63 19.03
C VAL A 328 -0.65 -0.60 20.27
N LYS A 329 -0.67 0.54 20.97
CA LYS A 329 -1.46 0.70 22.21
C LYS A 329 -2.94 0.90 21.94
N ARG A 330 -3.31 1.61 20.86
CA ARG A 330 -4.71 1.89 20.52
C ARG A 330 -4.99 1.45 19.09
N CYS A 331 -6.14 0.84 18.88
CA CYS A 331 -6.59 0.43 17.56
C CYS A 331 -6.76 1.69 16.68
N PRO A 332 -6.15 1.76 15.48
CA PRO A 332 -6.28 2.92 14.61
C PRO A 332 -7.70 3.12 14.09
N LEU A 333 -8.53 2.08 14.08
CA LEU A 333 -9.92 2.13 13.62
C LEU A 333 -10.87 2.62 14.72
N CYS A 334 -11.07 1.83 15.78
CA CYS A 334 -12.07 2.14 16.82
C CYS A 334 -11.51 2.87 18.05
N GLY A 335 -10.19 3.06 18.15
CA GLY A 335 -9.55 3.74 19.29
C GLY A 335 -9.57 2.97 20.62
N ALA A 336 -10.10 1.75 20.65
CA ALA A 336 -10.02 0.85 21.81
C ALA A 336 -8.59 0.40 22.08
N ASP A 337 -8.34 -0.23 23.23
CA ASP A 337 -7.04 -0.85 23.52
C ASP A 337 -6.74 -1.92 22.47
N ALA A 338 -5.58 -1.81 21.83
CA ALA A 338 -5.13 -2.81 20.88
C ALA A 338 -4.28 -3.89 21.54
N GLY A 339 -3.61 -3.58 22.65
CA GLY A 339 -2.81 -4.54 23.44
C GLY A 339 -1.78 -5.33 22.63
N MET A 340 -1.29 -4.81 21.50
CA MET A 340 -0.57 -5.60 20.51
C MET A 340 0.90 -5.19 20.42
N THR A 341 1.79 -6.17 20.48
CA THR A 341 3.24 -5.98 20.23
C THR A 341 3.69 -6.92 19.14
N VAL A 342 4.27 -6.37 18.09
CA VAL A 342 4.63 -7.08 16.88
C VAL A 342 6.11 -6.84 16.57
N ARG A 343 6.86 -7.91 16.35
CA ARG A 343 8.19 -7.79 15.74
C ARG A 343 8.08 -7.91 14.23
N VAL A 344 8.39 -6.81 13.54
CA VAL A 344 8.49 -6.76 12.08
C VAL A 344 9.92 -7.01 11.69
N ARG A 345 10.18 -8.14 11.05
CA ARG A 345 11.52 -8.50 10.60
C ARG A 345 11.94 -7.62 9.42
N HIS A 346 13.24 -7.33 9.37
CA HIS A 346 13.81 -6.58 8.27
C HIS A 346 13.60 -7.32 6.94
N PRO A 347 13.28 -6.65 5.81
CA PRO A 347 13.03 -7.32 4.53
C PRO A 347 14.17 -8.20 4.01
N ASN A 348 15.39 -7.96 4.48
CA ASN A 348 16.59 -8.72 4.11
C ASN A 348 16.95 -9.83 5.13
N ALA A 349 16.14 -10.03 6.17
CA ALA A 349 16.36 -11.11 7.13
C ALA A 349 16.05 -12.46 6.46
N GLY A 350 16.97 -13.43 6.61
CA GLY A 350 16.73 -14.81 6.17
C GLY A 350 15.63 -15.49 6.99
N ASP A 351 15.08 -16.56 6.46
CA ASP A 351 14.16 -17.43 7.19
C ASP A 351 14.89 -18.65 7.76
N VAL A 352 14.60 -18.95 9.03
CA VAL A 352 15.07 -20.12 9.77
C VAL A 352 13.83 -20.88 10.21
N ILE A 353 13.67 -22.09 9.68
CA ILE A 353 12.44 -22.87 9.83
C ILE A 353 12.71 -24.06 10.73
N ILE A 354 11.81 -24.30 11.69
CA ILE A 354 11.77 -25.54 12.46
C ILE A 354 10.48 -26.29 12.20
N CYS A 355 10.61 -27.61 12.06
CA CYS A 355 9.50 -28.55 11.94
C CYS A 355 9.60 -29.57 13.07
N ILE A 356 8.53 -29.73 13.85
CA ILE A 356 8.43 -30.71 14.93
C ILE A 356 7.45 -31.80 14.49
N ASP A 357 8.01 -32.98 14.22
CA ASP A 357 7.25 -34.13 13.78
C ASP A 357 6.37 -34.71 14.90
N GLY A 358 5.23 -35.27 14.51
CA GLY A 358 4.38 -36.04 15.39
C GLY A 358 5.01 -37.39 15.77
N GLY A 359 4.77 -37.83 17.00
CA GLY A 359 5.27 -39.12 17.48
C GLY A 359 4.64 -39.58 18.78
N GLY A 360 3.46 -39.05 19.13
CA GLY A 360 2.87 -39.23 20.46
C GLY A 360 3.84 -38.75 21.56
N VAL A 361 4.09 -39.61 22.55
CA VAL A 361 5.00 -39.31 23.67
C VAL A 361 6.45 -39.03 23.26
N LEU A 362 6.87 -39.43 22.05
CA LEU A 362 8.22 -39.22 21.54
C LEU A 362 8.53 -37.75 21.18
N VAL A 363 7.54 -36.85 21.19
CA VAL A 363 7.77 -35.40 21.01
C VAL A 363 8.65 -34.80 22.11
N MET A 364 8.86 -35.52 23.21
CA MET A 364 9.85 -35.15 24.23
C MET A 364 11.27 -35.06 23.66
N ILE A 365 11.62 -35.89 22.66
CA ILE A 365 12.96 -35.89 22.05
C ILE A 365 13.29 -34.53 21.42
N PRO A 366 12.50 -33.97 20.48
CA PRO A 366 12.80 -32.66 19.91
C PRO A 366 12.77 -31.52 20.95
N LEU A 367 11.93 -31.60 22.00
CA LEU A 367 11.93 -30.61 23.08
C LEU A 367 13.26 -30.61 23.87
N VAL A 368 13.76 -31.79 24.22
CA VAL A 368 15.07 -31.93 24.89
C VAL A 368 16.21 -31.48 23.97
N ILE A 369 16.16 -31.81 22.67
CA ILE A 369 17.15 -31.32 21.70
C ILE A 369 17.15 -29.79 21.65
N LEU A 370 15.99 -29.14 21.67
CA LEU A 370 15.89 -27.67 21.71
C LEU A 370 16.48 -27.09 23.00
N ALA A 371 16.23 -27.70 24.16
CA ALA A 371 16.81 -27.29 25.44
C ALA A 371 18.36 -27.36 25.41
N LEU A 372 18.90 -28.47 24.92
CA LEU A 372 20.35 -28.66 24.77
C LEU A 372 20.94 -27.67 23.76
N THR A 373 20.25 -27.45 22.63
CA THR A 373 20.68 -26.47 21.62
C THR A 373 20.72 -25.06 22.21
N HIS A 374 19.72 -24.68 23.00
CA HIS A 374 19.69 -23.39 23.68
C HIS A 374 20.89 -23.22 24.63
N ALA A 375 21.20 -24.25 25.42
CA ALA A 375 22.34 -24.25 26.33
C ALA A 375 23.68 -24.11 25.58
N GLU A 376 23.85 -24.80 24.46
CA GLU A 376 25.06 -24.72 23.62
C GLU A 376 25.20 -23.37 22.89
N VAL A 377 24.08 -22.76 22.46
CA VAL A 377 24.08 -21.40 21.89
C VAL A 377 24.57 -20.37 22.90
N GLY A 378 24.23 -20.54 24.19
CA GLY A 378 24.79 -19.76 25.29
C GLY A 378 24.46 -18.26 25.27
N LEU A 379 23.43 -17.87 24.52
CA LEU A 379 22.95 -16.48 24.42
C LEU A 379 21.77 -16.25 25.37
N PRO A 380 21.60 -15.04 25.94
CA PRO A 380 20.45 -14.71 26.78
C PRO A 380 19.20 -14.41 25.94
N ILE A 381 18.96 -15.20 24.90
CA ILE A 381 17.87 -15.04 23.94
C ILE A 381 17.12 -16.39 23.90
N PRO A 382 15.80 -16.41 24.14
CA PRO A 382 15.02 -17.64 24.05
C PRO A 382 15.22 -18.34 22.71
N ILE A 383 15.42 -19.66 22.74
CA ILE A 383 15.68 -20.46 21.52
C ILE A 383 14.61 -20.30 20.44
N GLN A 384 13.39 -19.96 20.82
CA GLN A 384 12.25 -19.71 19.95
C GLN A 384 12.50 -18.53 19.00
N GLU A 385 13.23 -17.49 19.43
CA GLU A 385 13.46 -16.26 18.67
C GLU A 385 14.42 -16.45 17.49
N PHE A 386 15.20 -17.53 17.48
CA PHE A 386 16.04 -17.89 16.35
C PHE A 386 15.25 -18.46 15.18
N PHE A 387 14.00 -18.90 15.43
CA PHE A 387 13.15 -19.51 14.41
C PHE A 387 12.10 -18.52 13.91
N THR A 388 12.17 -18.29 12.62
CA THR A 388 11.30 -17.35 11.92
C THR A 388 9.97 -17.96 11.53
N MET A 389 9.96 -19.29 11.39
CA MET A 389 8.78 -20.10 11.18
C MET A 389 8.88 -21.37 12.00
N ALA A 390 7.76 -21.77 12.61
CA ALA A 390 7.65 -23.01 13.37
C ALA A 390 6.43 -23.80 12.91
N TYR A 391 6.65 -25.06 12.55
CA TYR A 391 5.60 -25.97 12.08
C TYR A 391 5.55 -27.24 12.92
N GLY A 392 4.34 -27.73 13.19
CA GLY A 392 4.14 -28.95 13.96
C GLY A 392 3.04 -29.85 13.40
N SER A 393 3.16 -31.16 13.63
CA SER A 393 2.12 -32.15 13.31
C SER A 393 1.80 -33.03 14.51
N SER A 394 0.53 -33.37 14.73
CA SER A 394 0.09 -34.23 15.86
C SER A 394 0.66 -33.73 17.21
N ALA A 395 1.30 -34.58 18.02
CA ALA A 395 1.95 -34.15 19.27
C ALA A 395 2.99 -33.02 19.07
N GLY A 396 3.65 -32.96 17.91
CA GLY A 396 4.53 -31.87 17.50
C GLY A 396 3.82 -30.54 17.28
N ALA A 397 2.53 -30.54 16.91
CA ALA A 397 1.70 -29.35 16.90
C ALA A 397 1.48 -28.80 18.31
N ILE A 398 1.15 -29.67 19.27
CA ILE A 398 0.96 -29.28 20.69
C ILE A 398 2.25 -28.64 21.24
N ALA A 399 3.39 -29.29 21.02
CA ALA A 399 4.70 -28.74 21.40
C ALA A 399 4.97 -27.38 20.73
N THR A 400 4.65 -27.24 19.45
CA THR A 400 4.82 -25.99 18.70
C THR A 400 3.94 -24.86 19.27
N LEU A 401 2.68 -25.13 19.58
CA LEU A 401 1.78 -24.13 20.16
C LEU A 401 2.24 -23.73 21.58
N ALA A 402 2.67 -24.68 22.41
CA ALA A 402 3.21 -24.38 23.73
C ALA A 402 4.48 -23.50 23.67
N LEU A 403 5.41 -23.80 22.76
CA LEU A 403 6.66 -23.06 22.62
C LEU A 403 6.45 -21.65 22.06
N TRP A 404 5.72 -21.51 20.95
CA TRP A 404 5.65 -20.24 20.21
C TRP A 404 4.37 -19.44 20.47
N MET A 405 3.23 -20.06 20.77
CA MET A 405 2.02 -19.30 21.09
C MET A 405 2.04 -18.85 22.56
N GLU A 406 2.30 -19.77 23.49
CA GLU A 406 2.35 -19.47 24.93
C GLU A 406 3.70 -18.93 25.41
N GLY A 407 4.76 -19.14 24.65
CA GLY A 407 6.11 -18.73 25.06
C GLY A 407 6.71 -19.56 26.19
N MET A 408 6.33 -20.84 26.30
CA MET A 408 6.97 -21.75 27.23
C MET A 408 8.40 -22.05 26.80
N THR A 409 9.32 -22.15 27.76
CA THR A 409 10.66 -22.67 27.48
C THR A 409 10.59 -24.16 27.12
N PRO A 410 11.58 -24.72 26.40
CA PRO A 410 11.61 -26.15 26.09
C PRO A 410 11.48 -27.05 27.31
N GLU A 411 12.06 -26.65 28.45
CA GLU A 411 12.02 -27.41 29.70
C GLU A 411 10.60 -27.39 30.30
N ARG A 412 9.94 -26.23 30.31
CA ARG A 412 8.56 -26.12 30.77
C ARG A 412 7.60 -26.88 29.87
N ALA A 413 7.74 -26.71 28.55
CA ALA A 413 6.92 -27.44 27.57
C ALA A 413 7.09 -28.97 27.72
N SER A 414 8.30 -29.43 28.02
CA SER A 414 8.58 -30.85 28.31
C SER A 414 7.83 -31.33 29.54
N ALA A 415 7.90 -30.59 30.66
CA ALA A 415 7.23 -30.96 31.90
C ALA A 415 5.70 -30.98 31.78
N GLU A 416 5.12 -29.97 31.13
CA GLU A 416 3.67 -29.89 30.87
C GLU A 416 3.21 -31.04 29.96
N PHE A 417 4.00 -31.35 28.92
CA PHE A 417 3.68 -32.45 28.02
C PHE A 417 3.78 -33.82 28.71
N GLU A 418 4.77 -34.03 29.59
CA GLU A 418 4.90 -35.25 30.38
C GLU A 418 3.70 -35.46 31.31
N ALA A 419 3.27 -34.41 32.01
CA ALA A 419 2.08 -34.44 32.85
C ALA A 419 0.81 -34.76 32.04
N MET A 420 0.61 -34.08 30.91
CA MET A 420 -0.51 -34.33 30.00
C MET A 420 -0.47 -35.77 29.46
N ALA A 421 0.69 -36.26 29.04
CA ALA A 421 0.84 -37.61 28.51
C ALA A 421 0.50 -38.69 29.56
N ALA A 422 0.88 -38.48 30.82
CA ALA A 422 0.54 -39.38 31.91
C ALA A 422 -0.98 -39.48 32.11
N GLU A 423 -1.71 -38.37 31.96
CA GLU A 423 -3.18 -38.34 32.05
C GLU A 423 -3.85 -38.95 30.80
N VAL A 424 -3.44 -38.53 29.60
CA VAL A 424 -4.03 -38.96 28.32
C VAL A 424 -3.83 -40.46 28.08
N PHE A 425 -2.62 -40.96 28.32
CA PHE A 425 -2.26 -42.35 28.04
C PHE A 425 -2.36 -43.25 29.28
N SER A 426 -3.03 -42.79 30.34
CA SER A 426 -3.28 -43.59 31.55
C SER A 426 -4.00 -44.90 31.19
N PRO A 427 -3.48 -46.05 31.64
CA PRO A 427 -4.12 -47.33 31.34
C PRO A 427 -5.45 -47.45 32.08
N ASP A 428 -6.55 -47.57 31.33
CA ASP A 428 -7.88 -47.98 31.87
C ASP A 428 -7.73 -49.32 32.63
N PRO A 429 -7.86 -49.35 33.98
CA PRO A 429 -7.63 -50.54 34.79
C PRO A 429 -8.70 -51.62 34.58
N GLU A 430 -9.90 -51.24 34.15
CA GLU A 430 -11.05 -52.14 34.05
C GLU A 430 -11.14 -52.87 32.71
N LEU A 431 -10.49 -52.33 31.66
CA LEU A 431 -10.47 -52.92 30.32
C LEU A 431 -9.02 -53.19 29.91
N GLY A 432 -8.50 -54.37 30.26
CA GLY A 432 -7.21 -54.86 29.77
C GLY A 432 -7.24 -55.12 28.26
N TRP A 433 -7.30 -56.38 27.84
CA TRP A 433 -7.34 -56.77 26.43
C TRP A 433 -8.61 -56.34 25.69
N LEU A 434 -9.65 -55.78 26.32
CA LEU A 434 -10.86 -55.29 25.64
C LEU A 434 -10.72 -53.88 25.01
N LYS A 435 -9.57 -53.20 25.14
CA LYS A 435 -9.36 -51.86 24.56
C LYS A 435 -9.54 -51.82 23.04
N TRP A 436 -9.12 -52.86 22.32
CA TRP A 436 -9.31 -52.92 20.87
C TRP A 436 -10.79 -53.03 20.49
N ALA A 437 -11.62 -53.71 21.31
CA ALA A 437 -13.06 -53.77 21.09
C ALA A 437 -13.72 -52.41 21.30
N LYS A 438 -13.28 -51.64 22.31
CA LYS A 438 -13.68 -50.23 22.51
C LYS A 438 -13.29 -49.36 21.32
N ALA A 439 -12.06 -49.50 20.81
CA ALA A 439 -11.59 -48.74 19.65
C ALA A 439 -12.37 -49.05 18.37
N VAL A 440 -12.75 -50.32 18.16
CA VAL A 440 -13.59 -50.74 17.02
C VAL A 440 -15.04 -50.27 17.17
N LEU A 441 -15.59 -50.26 18.40
CA LEU A 441 -16.97 -49.86 18.68
C LEU A 441 -17.19 -48.35 18.71
N PHE A 442 -16.23 -47.60 19.25
CA PHE A 442 -16.35 -46.16 19.51
C PHE A 442 -15.42 -45.31 18.63
N GLY A 443 -14.59 -45.93 17.78
CA GLY A 443 -13.71 -45.23 16.84
C GLY A 443 -12.45 -44.60 17.47
N ALA A 444 -12.26 -44.68 18.79
CA ALA A 444 -11.12 -44.09 19.50
C ALA A 444 -10.63 -45.00 20.64
N MET A 445 -9.31 -45.03 20.87
CA MET A 445 -8.69 -45.76 22.01
C MET A 445 -8.75 -44.97 23.33
N TYR A 446 -8.85 -43.65 23.26
CA TYR A 446 -8.82 -42.75 24.41
C TYR A 446 -9.99 -41.75 24.31
N PRO A 447 -10.55 -41.29 25.45
CA PRO A 447 -11.60 -40.27 25.44
C PRO A 447 -11.05 -38.91 24.98
N ASP A 448 -11.82 -38.18 24.16
CA ASP A 448 -11.44 -36.85 23.67
C ASP A 448 -11.19 -35.86 24.82
N ALA A 449 -11.99 -35.95 25.89
CA ALA A 449 -11.84 -35.12 27.08
C ALA A 449 -10.46 -35.25 27.76
N ALA A 450 -9.78 -36.39 27.58
CA ALA A 450 -8.48 -36.63 28.20
C ALA A 450 -7.38 -35.73 27.61
N ILE A 451 -7.48 -35.35 26.33
CA ILE A 451 -6.54 -34.42 25.68
C ILE A 451 -7.07 -32.98 25.68
N GLU A 452 -8.38 -32.79 25.59
CA GLU A 452 -9.01 -31.48 25.47
C GLU A 452 -8.89 -30.64 26.76
N VAL A 453 -9.08 -31.27 27.93
CA VAL A 453 -9.03 -30.55 29.22
C VAL A 453 -7.64 -29.98 29.52
N PRO A 454 -6.54 -30.74 29.38
CA PRO A 454 -5.18 -30.19 29.52
C PRO A 454 -4.86 -29.10 28.50
N LEU A 455 -5.26 -29.25 27.23
CA LEU A 455 -5.01 -28.21 26.23
C LEU A 455 -5.75 -26.91 26.54
N ARG A 456 -7.00 -27.01 27.04
CA ARG A 456 -7.78 -25.85 27.49
C ARG A 456 -7.19 -25.19 28.73
N SER A 457 -6.60 -25.94 29.64
CA SER A 457 -5.98 -25.37 30.84
C SER A 457 -4.73 -24.56 30.50
N VAL A 458 -3.97 -25.00 29.48
CA VAL A 458 -2.76 -24.32 28.99
C VAL A 458 -3.10 -23.08 28.16
N HIS A 459 -3.95 -23.21 27.15
CA HIS A 459 -4.19 -22.16 26.16
C HIS A 459 -5.38 -21.24 26.49
N GLY A 460 -6.25 -21.65 27.44
CA GLY A 460 -7.40 -20.87 27.87
C GLY A 460 -8.35 -20.51 26.71
N ARG A 461 -8.63 -19.22 26.56
CA ARG A 461 -9.52 -18.68 25.51
C ARG A 461 -8.77 -18.05 24.34
N GLN A 462 -7.43 -18.17 24.31
CA GLN A 462 -6.60 -17.61 23.25
C GLN A 462 -7.01 -18.20 21.90
N LYS A 463 -7.04 -17.36 20.88
CA LYS A 463 -7.26 -17.77 19.49
C LYS A 463 -5.94 -17.79 18.74
N LEU A 464 -5.86 -18.62 17.71
CA LEU A 464 -4.63 -18.78 16.92
C LEU A 464 -4.23 -17.47 16.20
N ALA A 465 -5.18 -16.59 15.89
CA ALA A 465 -4.95 -15.30 15.24
C ALA A 465 -4.74 -14.11 16.21
N ASP A 466 -4.79 -14.34 17.53
CA ASP A 466 -4.57 -13.29 18.52
C ASP A 466 -3.09 -12.85 18.54
N SER A 467 -2.81 -11.69 19.15
CA SER A 467 -1.45 -11.25 19.41
C SER A 467 -0.81 -12.10 20.52
N THR A 468 -0.02 -13.11 20.16
CA THR A 468 0.61 -14.06 21.09
C THR A 468 2.13 -13.87 21.20
N TYR A 469 2.82 -14.78 21.88
CA TYR A 469 4.29 -14.72 21.98
C TYR A 469 4.95 -14.73 20.59
N ALA A 470 4.46 -15.57 19.67
CA ALA A 470 4.93 -15.66 18.29
C ALA A 470 4.90 -14.29 17.58
N THR A 471 3.81 -13.55 17.75
CA THR A 471 3.67 -12.20 17.18
C THR A 471 4.71 -11.22 17.76
N ARG A 472 4.98 -11.32 19.07
CA ARG A 472 5.97 -10.48 19.76
C ARG A 472 7.41 -10.73 19.29
N ILE A 473 7.73 -11.97 18.91
CA ILE A 473 9.07 -12.35 18.43
C ILE A 473 9.17 -12.41 16.90
N GLY A 474 8.05 -12.21 16.19
CA GLY A 474 8.02 -12.15 14.72
C GLY A 474 8.08 -13.52 14.06
N THR A 475 7.65 -14.56 14.76
CA THR A 475 7.60 -15.95 14.30
C THR A 475 6.23 -16.28 13.71
N LYS A 476 6.24 -16.94 12.55
CA LYS A 476 5.04 -17.51 11.93
C LYS A 476 4.85 -18.94 12.40
N VAL A 477 3.68 -19.28 12.90
CA VAL A 477 3.36 -20.61 13.44
C VAL A 477 2.32 -21.27 12.56
N GLY A 478 2.51 -22.55 12.26
CA GLY A 478 1.52 -23.36 11.57
C GLY A 478 1.45 -24.79 12.10
N VAL A 479 0.25 -25.35 12.18
CA VAL A 479 0.03 -26.74 12.59
C VAL A 479 -0.82 -27.47 11.55
N LEU A 480 -0.52 -28.76 11.37
CA LEU A 480 -1.15 -29.60 10.36
C LEU A 480 -2.31 -30.41 10.94
N ALA A 481 -3.45 -30.35 10.26
CA ALA A 481 -4.63 -31.17 10.51
C ALA A 481 -5.09 -31.85 9.21
N ALA A 482 -5.97 -32.84 9.34
CA ALA A 482 -6.63 -33.49 8.20
C ALA A 482 -8.15 -33.48 8.43
N THR A 483 -8.90 -33.21 7.37
CA THR A 483 -10.36 -33.34 7.39
C THR A 483 -10.82 -34.79 7.36
N THR A 484 -12.02 -35.03 7.87
CA THR A 484 -12.58 -36.38 8.02
C THR A 484 -13.47 -36.82 6.86
N GLU A 485 -14.23 -35.91 6.26
CA GLU A 485 -15.22 -36.26 5.20
C GLU A 485 -14.59 -36.42 3.81
N ASP A 486 -13.66 -35.54 3.43
CA ASP A 486 -12.86 -35.61 2.21
C ASP A 486 -11.39 -35.36 2.61
N PRO A 487 -10.57 -36.42 2.83
CA PRO A 487 -9.27 -36.30 3.46
C PRO A 487 -8.31 -35.39 2.70
N HIS A 488 -8.17 -34.15 3.19
CA HIS A 488 -7.23 -33.19 2.68
C HIS A 488 -6.44 -32.57 3.84
N ILE A 489 -5.20 -32.20 3.56
CA ILE A 489 -4.33 -31.56 4.54
C ILE A 489 -4.75 -30.11 4.70
N VAL A 490 -4.95 -29.70 5.94
CA VAL A 490 -5.29 -28.33 6.32
C VAL A 490 -4.15 -27.76 7.18
N LEU A 491 -3.68 -26.57 6.82
CA LEU A 491 -2.75 -25.79 7.61
C LEU A 491 -3.51 -24.74 8.43
N LEU A 492 -3.47 -24.90 9.75
CA LEU A 492 -3.91 -23.91 10.73
C LEU A 492 -2.73 -23.01 11.06
N ASN A 493 -2.85 -21.68 10.98
CA ASN A 493 -1.70 -20.79 11.17
C ASN A 493 -2.06 -19.45 11.83
N ASN A 494 -1.07 -18.79 12.43
CA ASN A 494 -1.25 -17.48 13.07
C ASN A 494 -1.02 -16.29 12.12
N TYR A 495 -0.88 -16.55 10.81
CA TYR A 495 -0.57 -15.53 9.82
C TYR A 495 -1.55 -15.61 8.65
N ASN A 496 -2.22 -14.51 8.36
CA ASN A 496 -3.10 -14.46 7.18
C ASN A 496 -2.27 -14.56 5.89
N GLY A 497 -2.34 -15.72 5.23
CA GLY A 497 -1.83 -15.91 3.88
C GLY A 497 -2.93 -15.69 2.85
N VAL A 498 -2.77 -14.74 1.94
CA VAL A 498 -3.57 -14.72 0.70
C VAL A 498 -2.97 -15.76 -0.23
N GLY A 499 -3.50 -16.97 -0.18
CA GLY A 499 -3.18 -18.04 -1.09
C GLY A 499 -4.46 -18.67 -1.62
N GLY A 500 -4.59 -18.78 -2.95
CA GLY A 500 -5.48 -19.77 -3.54
C GLY A 500 -5.00 -21.18 -3.19
N ASP A 501 -5.78 -22.20 -3.57
CA ASP A 501 -5.42 -23.60 -3.37
C ASP A 501 -3.97 -23.84 -3.81
N ARG A 502 -3.13 -24.15 -2.83
CA ARG A 502 -1.76 -24.59 -3.08
C ARG A 502 -1.81 -26.08 -3.31
N ILE A 503 -1.02 -26.57 -4.26
CA ILE A 503 -1.00 -28.00 -4.58
C ILE A 503 -0.58 -28.77 -3.32
N GLY A 504 -1.48 -29.58 -2.78
CA GLY A 504 -1.20 -30.52 -1.68
C GLY A 504 -1.68 -30.15 -0.27
N TYR A 505 -2.13 -28.91 -0.02
CA TYR A 505 -2.82 -28.54 1.24
C TYR A 505 -3.63 -27.25 1.08
N SER A 506 -4.67 -27.09 1.91
CA SER A 506 -5.41 -25.83 2.05
C SER A 506 -5.00 -25.11 3.34
N ALA A 507 -4.99 -23.78 3.33
CA ALA A 507 -4.88 -23.00 4.57
C ALA A 507 -6.30 -22.79 5.11
N LEU A 508 -6.55 -23.09 6.39
CA LEU A 508 -7.87 -22.86 6.96
C LEU A 508 -8.20 -21.37 6.88
N ARG A 509 -9.37 -21.03 6.31
CA ARG A 509 -9.90 -19.66 6.35
C ARG A 509 -10.72 -19.47 7.62
N GLY A 510 -10.66 -18.28 8.21
CA GLY A 510 -11.42 -17.98 9.43
C GLY A 510 -10.81 -18.56 10.71
N VAL A 511 -9.48 -18.69 10.76
CA VAL A 511 -8.73 -19.09 11.97
C VAL A 511 -9.05 -18.20 13.19
N ASP A 512 -9.63 -17.02 12.97
CA ASP A 512 -10.05 -16.06 14.00
C ASP A 512 -11.14 -16.56 14.95
N SER A 513 -11.85 -17.63 14.58
CA SER A 513 -12.77 -18.32 15.49
C SER A 513 -12.15 -19.54 16.16
N VAL A 514 -10.98 -19.99 15.73
CA VAL A 514 -10.34 -21.21 16.22
C VAL A 514 -9.53 -20.88 17.47
N HIS A 515 -9.90 -21.50 18.58
CA HIS A 515 -9.10 -21.44 19.79
C HIS A 515 -7.77 -22.17 19.61
N THR A 516 -6.70 -21.70 20.24
CA THR A 516 -5.38 -22.35 20.13
C THR A 516 -5.41 -23.81 20.58
N TRP A 517 -6.28 -24.19 21.54
CA TRP A 517 -6.44 -25.59 21.96
C TRP A 517 -7.28 -26.45 20.99
N GLU A 518 -8.06 -25.84 20.10
CA GLU A 518 -8.84 -26.54 19.06
C GLU A 518 -8.00 -26.84 17.81
N ALA A 519 -6.96 -26.04 17.59
CA ALA A 519 -6.00 -26.19 16.50
C ALA A 519 -4.97 -27.27 16.79
#